data_AF-A0A6P5M4E9-F1
#
_entry.id   AF-A0A6P5M4E9-F1
#
_cell.length_a   1.000
_cell.length_b   1.000
_cell.length_c   1.000
_cell.angle_alpha   90.00
_cell.angle_beta   90.00
_cell.angle_gamma   90.00
#
_symmetry.space_group_name_H-M   'P 1'
#
loop_
_entity.id
_entity.type
_entity.pdbx_description
1 polymer ?
#
loop_
_entity_poly.entity_id
_entity_poly.type
_entity_poly.pdbx_seq_one_letter_code
_entity_poly.pdbx_strand_id
1 'polypeptide(L)'
;MMKGIDPDNLSNLPCRGSLVEDFPLDDDLPLDDGITATERPSVYWTDKIQPDTTLSVTFPLVTPRLEELSRPKRFYSTYYNESRSTPIWPISRASLEAKASPRLKVLAYPKIRNNIWVIDSSVIQVSKAAQLAQARPRTLELAAPRNKTVSSTELYIAQKSKQRPPDFDRIHSLAMPKMLATNYTYDKPCSWVISDGTKNAMASKRILYLAKPKERKDCNEGHDPYCISVAALRAEPSPRVYELAIPKRVATKI
;
A
#
# COMPACT_ATOMS: atom_id res chain seq x y z
N MET A 1 -16.74 -69.43 5.83
CA MET A 1 -15.79 -70.04 6.78
C MET A 1 -14.54 -69.18 6.83
N MET A 2 -14.42 -68.32 7.83
CA MET A 2 -13.15 -67.95 8.49
C MET A 2 -13.52 -67.08 9.71
N LYS A 3 -13.08 -67.57 10.87
CA LYS A 3 -13.28 -67.06 12.24
C LYS A 3 -12.53 -65.71 12.36
N GLY A 4 -12.98 -64.66 13.05
CA GLY A 4 -13.59 -64.58 14.38
C GLY A 4 -12.49 -64.61 15.43
N ILE A 5 -12.02 -63.44 15.90
CA ILE A 5 -11.37 -63.20 17.21
C ILE A 5 -11.59 -61.71 17.56
N ASP A 6 -12.21 -61.52 18.72
CA ASP A 6 -12.44 -60.26 19.45
C ASP A 6 -11.42 -60.17 20.62
N PRO A 7 -11.35 -59.03 21.36
CA PRO A 7 -10.14 -58.47 21.96
C PRO A 7 -9.90 -58.87 23.44
N ASP A 8 -8.88 -58.25 24.03
CA ASP A 8 -8.52 -58.16 25.47
C ASP A 8 -7.54 -59.19 26.05
N ASN A 9 -6.32 -58.72 26.32
CA ASN A 9 -5.35 -59.16 27.32
C ASN A 9 -4.10 -58.28 27.10
N LEU A 10 -3.68 -57.39 28.00
CA LEU A 10 -2.95 -57.75 29.20
C LEU A 10 -2.92 -56.53 30.15
N SER A 11 -3.66 -56.62 31.25
CA SER A 11 -3.28 -56.00 32.52
C SER A 11 -2.38 -56.98 33.28
N ASN A 12 -1.25 -56.52 33.83
CA ASN A 12 -0.72 -56.90 35.17
C ASN A 12 0.73 -56.38 35.44
N LEU A 13 0.82 -55.23 36.14
CA LEU A 13 1.59 -54.88 37.38
C LEU A 13 3.13 -55.12 37.48
N PRO A 14 3.90 -54.50 38.45
CA PRO A 14 3.54 -53.61 39.57
C PRO A 14 4.44 -52.33 39.78
N CYS A 15 4.02 -51.52 40.75
CA CYS A 15 4.66 -50.32 41.31
C CYS A 15 5.93 -50.58 42.17
N ARG A 16 6.91 -49.65 42.16
CA ARG A 16 7.68 -49.18 43.35
C ARG A 16 8.79 -48.20 42.97
N GLY A 17 9.00 -47.16 43.79
CA GLY A 17 10.25 -46.38 43.77
C GLY A 17 10.14 -44.94 44.24
N SER A 18 9.69 -44.71 45.48
CA SER A 18 9.94 -43.47 46.23
C SER A 18 11.38 -43.49 46.78
N LEU A 19 12.18 -42.45 46.53
CA LEU A 19 13.28 -42.07 47.42
C LEU A 19 13.36 -40.54 47.52
N VAL A 20 13.23 -40.11 48.76
CA VAL A 20 13.48 -38.79 49.32
C VAL A 20 14.99 -38.65 49.46
N GLU A 21 15.57 -37.53 49.04
CA GLU A 21 16.77 -37.00 49.68
C GLU A 21 16.57 -35.50 49.92
N ASP A 22 16.57 -35.15 51.20
CA ASP A 22 16.59 -33.82 51.78
C ASP A 22 18.01 -33.21 51.76
N PHE A 23 18.12 -31.97 52.26
CA PHE A 23 19.30 -31.17 52.67
C PHE A 23 19.71 -30.02 51.72
N PRO A 24 20.19 -28.87 52.26
CA PRO A 24 19.71 -28.12 53.43
C PRO A 24 19.57 -26.60 53.17
N LEU A 25 18.80 -25.94 54.05
CA LEU A 25 18.82 -24.49 54.28
C LEU A 25 20.05 -24.14 55.15
N ASP A 26 20.82 -23.12 54.77
CA ASP A 26 21.11 -21.91 55.56
C ASP A 26 22.21 -21.03 54.92
N ASP A 27 22.28 -19.78 55.39
CA ASP A 27 23.30 -18.73 55.22
C ASP A 27 23.04 -17.58 54.22
N ASP A 28 22.18 -16.64 54.65
CA ASP A 28 22.50 -15.24 54.99
C ASP A 28 23.26 -14.30 54.01
N LEU A 29 22.48 -13.37 53.42
CA LEU A 29 22.65 -11.90 53.29
C LEU A 29 23.86 -11.30 52.49
N PRO A 30 23.66 -10.19 51.72
CA PRO A 30 23.07 -8.95 52.22
C PRO A 30 21.94 -8.35 51.39
N LEU A 31 21.06 -7.65 52.10
CA LEU A 31 20.20 -6.60 51.58
C LEU A 31 21.08 -5.56 50.88
N ASP A 32 20.96 -5.45 49.56
CA ASP A 32 21.47 -4.30 48.82
C ASP A 32 20.33 -3.28 48.67
N ASP A 33 20.70 -2.03 48.92
CA ASP A 33 19.82 -0.95 49.28
C ASP A 33 18.97 -0.48 48.10
N GLY A 34 17.67 -0.28 48.38
CA GLY A 34 16.86 0.80 47.82
C GLY A 34 17.01 1.12 46.33
N ILE A 35 16.57 0.23 45.44
CA ILE A 35 16.12 0.68 44.11
C ILE A 35 14.77 1.38 44.30
N THR A 36 14.84 2.66 44.69
CA THR A 36 13.71 3.59 44.61
C THR A 36 13.18 3.57 43.19
N ALA A 37 11.86 3.45 43.05
CA ALA A 37 11.16 3.17 41.80
C ALA A 37 11.15 4.34 40.79
N THR A 38 12.22 5.16 40.74
CA THR A 38 12.28 6.40 39.97
C THR A 38 13.12 6.33 38.69
N GLU A 39 13.81 5.23 38.39
CA GLU A 39 14.62 5.10 37.16
C GLU A 39 13.94 4.34 36.02
N ARG A 40 12.61 4.36 35.97
CA ARG A 40 11.89 4.04 34.72
C ARG A 40 11.14 5.29 34.30
N PRO A 41 11.46 5.92 33.15
CA PRO A 41 10.58 6.94 32.62
C PRO A 41 9.25 6.25 32.29
N SER A 42 8.29 6.41 33.21
CA SER A 42 6.94 5.90 33.04
C SER A 42 6.29 6.66 31.89
N VAL A 43 5.92 5.95 30.82
CA VAL A 43 5.26 6.51 29.62
C VAL A 43 3.77 6.78 29.92
N TYR A 44 3.50 7.50 31.00
CA TYR A 44 2.18 8.02 31.30
C TYR A 44 2.22 9.53 31.11
N TRP A 45 1.22 10.04 30.39
CA TRP A 45 0.94 11.45 30.32
C TRP A 45 0.56 11.91 31.73
N THR A 46 1.41 12.71 32.36
CA THR A 46 1.05 13.36 33.62
C THR A 46 0.58 14.77 33.30
N ASP A 47 -0.63 15.13 33.75
CA ASP A 47 -1.23 16.47 33.59
C ASP A 47 -0.50 17.57 34.39
N LYS A 48 0.65 17.24 35.01
CA LYS A 48 1.43 18.16 35.83
C LYS A 48 2.77 18.42 35.14
N ILE A 49 2.92 19.65 34.65
CA ILE A 49 4.17 20.17 34.11
C ILE A 49 5.21 20.13 35.23
N GLN A 50 6.31 19.40 35.04
CA GLN A 50 7.44 19.40 35.96
C GLN A 50 8.06 20.81 35.99
N PRO A 51 8.50 21.33 37.15
CA PRO A 51 9.05 22.68 37.22
C PRO A 51 10.31 22.83 36.34
N ASP A 52 10.43 24.01 35.75
CA ASP A 52 11.40 24.37 34.72
C ASP A 52 12.85 24.10 35.14
N THR A 53 13.35 22.93 34.74
CA THR A 53 14.77 22.55 34.85
C THR A 53 15.51 23.13 33.64
N THR A 54 15.63 24.45 33.57
CA THR A 54 16.15 25.16 32.38
C THR A 54 17.67 25.36 32.36
N LEU A 55 18.44 24.79 33.30
CA LEU A 55 19.89 25.05 33.39
C LEU A 55 20.80 23.82 33.42
N SER A 56 20.28 22.59 33.51
CA SER A 56 21.12 21.40 33.39
C SER A 56 21.01 20.82 31.97
N VAL A 57 21.98 21.11 31.12
CA VAL A 57 22.14 20.39 29.85
C VAL A 57 22.59 18.98 30.21
N THR A 58 21.65 18.03 30.27
CA THR A 58 21.96 16.62 30.43
C THR A 58 22.65 16.16 29.16
N PHE A 59 23.96 15.93 29.22
CA PHE A 59 24.70 15.30 28.13
C PHE A 59 24.15 13.87 27.98
N PRO A 60 23.52 13.51 26.85
CA PRO A 60 23.08 12.15 26.66
C PRO A 60 24.32 11.25 26.59
N LEU A 61 24.53 10.45 27.64
CA LEU A 61 25.56 9.42 27.63
C LEU A 61 25.11 8.36 26.62
N VAL A 62 25.68 8.42 25.41
CA VAL A 62 25.41 7.45 24.36
C VAL A 62 25.94 6.10 24.83
N THR A 63 25.05 5.14 25.07
CA THR A 63 25.46 3.78 25.41
C THR A 63 26.22 3.16 24.23
N PRO A 64 27.19 2.27 24.47
CA PRO A 64 27.97 1.64 23.39
C PRO A 64 27.07 0.96 22.35
N ARG A 65 25.95 0.37 22.79
CA ARG A 65 24.94 -0.21 21.89
C ARG A 65 24.24 0.83 21.01
N LEU A 66 23.97 2.02 21.53
CA LEU A 66 23.33 3.09 20.76
C LEU A 66 24.31 3.72 19.77
N GLU A 67 25.60 3.80 20.13
CA GLU A 67 26.67 4.16 19.19
C GLU A 67 26.76 3.13 18.05
N GLU A 68 26.73 1.83 18.36
CA GLU A 68 26.72 0.77 17.35
C GLU A 68 25.50 0.84 16.40
N LEU A 69 24.32 1.13 16.94
CA LEU A 69 23.10 1.30 16.14
C LEU A 69 23.09 2.58 15.32
N SER A 70 23.78 3.63 15.77
CA SER A 70 23.95 4.87 15.02
C SER A 70 24.89 4.72 13.82
N ARG A 71 25.75 3.68 13.83
CA ARG A 71 26.62 3.40 12.70
C ARG A 71 25.77 2.99 11.49
N PRO A 72 26.06 3.55 10.29
CA PRO A 72 25.36 3.14 9.08
C PRO A 72 25.57 1.64 8.87
N LYS A 73 24.51 0.94 8.45
CA LYS A 73 24.52 -0.50 8.24
C LYS A 73 25.66 -0.85 7.28
N ARG A 74 26.68 -1.55 7.79
CA ARG A 74 27.85 -1.92 6.98
C ARG A 74 27.38 -2.86 5.88
N PHE A 75 27.58 -2.47 4.62
CA PHE A 75 27.34 -3.35 3.49
C PHE A 75 28.40 -4.46 3.54
N TYR A 76 28.03 -5.63 4.05
CA TYR A 76 28.87 -6.83 3.95
C TYR A 76 28.98 -7.20 2.47
N SER A 77 30.09 -6.82 1.82
CA SER A 77 30.30 -7.09 0.39
C SER A 77 30.34 -8.59 0.08
N THR A 78 30.69 -9.42 1.07
CA THR A 78 30.77 -10.87 0.93
C THR A 78 29.40 -11.53 0.85
N TYR A 79 28.40 -11.02 1.58
CA TYR A 79 27.06 -11.63 1.61
C TYR A 79 26.21 -11.28 0.37
N TYR A 80 26.46 -10.13 -0.25
CA TYR A 80 25.70 -9.67 -1.43
C TYR A 80 26.12 -10.33 -2.75
N ASN A 81 27.32 -10.92 -2.82
CA ASN A 81 27.84 -11.49 -4.06
C ASN A 81 27.42 -12.95 -4.30
N GLU A 82 27.10 -13.72 -3.25
CA GLU A 82 26.82 -15.16 -3.39
C GLU A 82 25.34 -15.47 -3.62
N SER A 83 24.42 -14.67 -3.05
CA SER A 83 22.97 -14.94 -3.10
C SER A 83 22.15 -13.88 -3.84
N ARG A 84 22.79 -12.82 -4.35
CA ARG A 84 22.15 -11.85 -5.23
C ARG A 84 22.79 -11.97 -6.61
N SER A 85 22.07 -12.49 -7.59
CA SER A 85 22.51 -12.32 -8.97
C SER A 85 22.71 -10.83 -9.19
N THR A 86 23.81 -10.43 -9.84
CA THR A 86 24.03 -9.03 -10.22
C THR A 86 22.74 -8.41 -10.76
N PRO A 87 22.47 -7.11 -10.56
CA PRO A 87 21.29 -6.45 -11.13
C PRO A 87 21.27 -6.49 -12.68
N ILE A 88 22.35 -7.00 -13.27
CA ILE A 88 22.50 -7.36 -14.66
C ILE A 88 21.85 -8.73 -14.88
N TRP A 89 20.68 -8.73 -15.50
CA TRP A 89 20.04 -9.96 -15.97
C TRP A 89 20.93 -10.67 -17.00
N PRO A 90 21.09 -12.01 -16.95
CA PRO A 90 21.88 -12.73 -17.94
C PRO A 90 21.22 -12.59 -19.31
N ILE A 91 21.92 -11.92 -20.23
CA ILE A 91 21.49 -11.75 -21.62
C ILE A 91 21.92 -13.00 -22.41
N SER A 92 21.02 -13.55 -23.23
CA SER A 92 21.35 -14.70 -24.08
C SER A 92 22.43 -14.34 -25.12
N ARG A 93 23.28 -15.31 -25.51
CA ARG A 93 24.29 -15.08 -26.58
C ARG A 93 23.66 -14.62 -27.89
N ALA A 94 22.51 -15.19 -28.24
CA ALA A 94 21.73 -14.79 -29.42
C ALA A 94 21.31 -13.31 -29.38
N SER A 95 21.00 -12.76 -28.20
CA SER A 95 20.67 -11.35 -28.04
C SER A 95 21.89 -10.43 -28.14
N LEU A 96 23.07 -10.89 -27.72
CA LEU A 96 24.33 -10.14 -27.87
C LEU A 96 24.82 -10.11 -29.33
N GLU A 97 24.59 -11.21 -30.06
CA GLU A 97 24.99 -11.36 -31.46
C GLU A 97 23.94 -10.82 -32.46
N ALA A 98 22.76 -10.44 -31.97
CA ALA A 98 21.65 -9.97 -32.80
C ALA A 98 22.01 -8.68 -33.55
N LYS A 99 22.06 -8.76 -34.88
CA LYS A 99 22.25 -7.59 -35.76
C LYS A 99 20.90 -7.00 -36.14
N ALA A 100 20.78 -5.68 -36.05
CA ALA A 100 19.57 -4.97 -36.45
C ALA A 100 19.25 -5.20 -37.94
N SER A 101 17.99 -5.55 -38.24
CA SER A 101 17.52 -5.71 -39.62
C SER A 101 17.59 -4.38 -40.40
N PRO A 102 17.67 -4.42 -41.74
CA PRO A 102 17.68 -3.19 -42.55
C PRO A 102 16.50 -2.25 -42.24
N ARG A 103 15.31 -2.82 -42.03
CA ARG A 103 14.11 -2.06 -41.63
C ARG A 103 14.27 -1.41 -40.26
N LEU A 104 14.82 -2.11 -39.26
CA LEU A 104 15.06 -1.53 -37.94
C LEU A 104 16.06 -0.37 -38.00
N LYS A 105 17.08 -0.46 -38.86
CA LYS A 105 18.02 0.65 -39.08
C LYS A 105 17.32 1.88 -39.67
N VAL A 106 16.41 1.69 -40.62
CA VAL A 106 15.60 2.79 -41.19
C VAL A 106 14.70 3.43 -40.13
N LEU A 107 14.06 2.62 -39.29
CA LEU A 107 13.17 3.11 -38.21
C LEU A 107 13.92 3.75 -37.05
N ALA A 108 15.18 3.35 -36.82
CA ALA A 108 16.03 3.93 -35.79
C ALA A 108 16.49 5.36 -36.13
N TYR A 109 16.49 5.74 -37.42
CA TYR A 109 16.69 7.14 -37.78
C TYR A 109 15.54 7.97 -37.22
N PRO A 110 15.83 9.05 -36.46
CA PRO A 110 14.78 9.94 -36.01
C PRO A 110 14.05 10.49 -37.21
N LYS A 111 12.72 10.43 -37.19
CA LYS A 111 11.92 11.11 -38.20
C LYS A 111 12.26 12.59 -38.14
N ILE A 112 12.86 13.11 -39.22
CA ILE A 112 13.05 14.55 -39.41
C ILE A 112 11.65 15.14 -39.47
N ARG A 113 11.21 15.71 -38.35
CA ARG A 113 10.03 16.56 -38.36
C ARG A 113 10.49 17.84 -39.04
N ASN A 114 9.87 18.22 -40.15
CA ASN A 114 9.97 19.60 -40.59
C ASN A 114 9.53 20.42 -39.37
N ASN A 115 10.43 21.27 -38.89
CA ASN A 115 10.20 22.07 -37.69
C ASN A 115 9.21 23.21 -38.02
N ILE A 116 7.99 22.86 -38.41
CA ILE A 116 6.86 23.79 -38.49
C ILE A 116 6.62 24.43 -37.10
N TRP A 117 7.18 23.83 -36.04
CA TRP A 117 7.15 24.27 -34.65
C TRP A 117 8.43 24.97 -34.16
N VAL A 118 9.42 25.23 -35.02
CA VAL A 118 10.35 26.32 -34.72
C VAL A 118 9.56 27.58 -35.01
N ILE A 119 8.93 28.10 -33.97
CA ILE A 119 8.41 29.45 -33.98
C ILE A 119 9.63 30.33 -34.18
N ASP A 120 9.81 30.86 -35.37
CA ASP A 120 10.72 31.97 -35.60
C ASP A 120 10.32 33.07 -34.61
N SER A 121 11.13 33.25 -33.56
CA SER A 121 10.89 34.27 -32.54
C SER A 121 10.83 35.69 -33.14
N SER A 122 11.34 35.85 -34.36
CA SER A 122 11.24 37.05 -35.18
C SER A 122 9.84 37.30 -35.77
N VAL A 123 8.99 36.27 -35.90
CA VAL A 123 7.64 36.37 -36.52
C VAL A 123 6.56 36.76 -35.52
N ILE A 124 6.72 36.42 -34.22
CA ILE A 124 5.80 36.87 -33.17
C ILE A 124 6.24 38.24 -32.66
N GLN A 125 6.10 39.27 -33.51
CA GLN A 125 6.29 40.65 -33.10
C GLN A 125 5.07 41.11 -32.30
N VAL A 126 5.22 41.18 -30.97
CA VAL A 126 4.21 41.77 -30.08
C VAL A 126 4.16 43.28 -30.33
N SER A 127 2.97 43.87 -30.44
CA SER A 127 2.82 45.30 -30.67
C SER A 127 3.48 46.13 -29.55
N LYS A 128 3.98 47.33 -29.86
CA LYS A 128 4.58 48.24 -28.86
C LYS A 128 3.63 48.52 -27.69
N ALA A 129 2.32 48.62 -27.97
CA ALA A 129 1.29 48.81 -26.96
C ALA A 129 1.20 47.61 -25.98
N ALA A 130 1.28 46.39 -26.49
CA ALA A 130 1.28 45.19 -25.64
C ALA A 130 2.61 45.02 -24.86
N GLN A 131 3.74 45.45 -25.42
CA GLN A 131 5.02 45.48 -24.69
C GLN A 131 5.03 46.51 -23.54
N LEU A 132 4.36 47.65 -23.74
CA LEU A 132 4.27 48.73 -22.74
C LEU A 132 3.05 48.59 -21.80
N ALA A 133 2.22 47.57 -21.99
CA ALA A 133 1.00 47.40 -21.20
C ALA A 133 1.34 47.02 -19.75
N GLN A 134 0.92 47.85 -18.80
CA GLN A 134 1.05 47.54 -17.38
C GLN A 134 -0.07 46.60 -16.92
N ALA A 135 0.28 45.62 -16.10
CA ALA A 135 -0.67 44.69 -15.52
C ALA A 135 -1.66 45.43 -14.59
N ARG A 136 -2.93 45.02 -14.60
CA ARG A 136 -3.95 45.52 -13.66
C ARG A 136 -3.59 45.11 -12.23
N PRO A 137 -3.98 45.89 -11.20
CA PRO A 137 -3.67 45.57 -9.80
C PRO A 137 -4.16 44.18 -9.40
N ARG A 138 -5.37 43.80 -9.83
CA ARG A 138 -5.92 42.43 -9.64
C ARG A 138 -5.05 41.34 -10.26
N THR A 139 -4.44 41.59 -11.42
CA THR A 139 -3.56 40.61 -12.07
C THR A 139 -2.28 40.44 -11.27
N LEU A 140 -1.75 41.53 -10.70
CA LEU A 140 -0.59 41.49 -9.79
C LEU A 140 -0.92 40.74 -8.49
N GLU A 141 -2.11 40.97 -7.91
CA GLU A 141 -2.59 40.24 -6.73
C GLU A 141 -2.71 38.73 -6.97
N LEU A 142 -3.19 38.32 -8.16
CA LEU A 142 -3.31 36.91 -8.53
C LEU A 142 -1.96 36.27 -8.87
N ALA A 143 -1.03 37.05 -9.42
CA ALA A 143 0.32 36.61 -9.71
C ALA A 143 1.16 36.47 -8.44
N ALA A 144 0.79 37.16 -7.35
CA ALA A 144 1.46 37.02 -6.07
C ALA A 144 1.30 35.57 -5.55
N PRO A 145 2.40 34.92 -5.12
CA PRO A 145 2.30 33.57 -4.57
C PRO A 145 1.46 33.60 -3.30
N ARG A 146 0.46 32.72 -3.21
CA ARG A 146 -0.30 32.55 -1.95
C ARG A 146 0.62 31.94 -0.89
N ASN A 147 0.92 32.72 0.14
CA ASN A 147 1.57 32.20 1.35
C ASN A 147 0.60 31.22 2.01
N LYS A 148 0.88 29.92 1.88
CA LYS A 148 0.11 28.86 2.55
C LYS A 148 0.56 28.80 4.01
N THR A 149 0.11 29.74 4.84
CA THR A 149 0.29 29.69 6.31
C THR A 149 -0.82 28.89 7.00
N VAL A 150 -1.76 28.37 6.24
CA VAL A 150 -2.92 27.65 6.76
C VAL A 150 -2.59 26.16 6.80
N SER A 151 -2.60 25.58 8.01
CA SER A 151 -2.49 24.14 8.24
C SER A 151 -3.45 23.41 7.29
N SER A 152 -2.98 22.37 6.62
CA SER A 152 -3.70 21.64 5.57
C SER A 152 -5.11 21.20 5.99
N THR A 153 -5.35 21.06 7.29
CA THR A 153 -6.64 20.72 7.91
C THR A 153 -7.69 21.84 7.80
N GLU A 154 -7.32 23.11 7.94
CA GLU A 154 -8.26 24.25 7.86
C GLU A 154 -8.69 24.55 6.42
N LEU A 155 -7.81 24.32 5.43
CA LEU A 155 -8.14 24.49 4.02
C LEU A 155 -9.19 23.48 3.53
N TYR A 156 -9.23 22.28 4.12
CA TYR A 156 -10.23 21.26 3.76
C TYR A 156 -11.64 21.63 4.26
N ILE A 157 -11.73 22.35 5.39
CA ILE A 157 -13.01 22.70 6.02
C ILE A 157 -13.55 24.02 5.45
N ALA A 158 -12.69 24.99 5.14
CA ALA A 158 -13.11 26.33 4.69
C ALA A 158 -13.45 26.43 3.18
N GLN A 159 -13.01 25.48 2.34
CA GLN A 159 -13.21 25.55 0.88
C GLN A 159 -14.48 24.91 0.35
N LYS A 160 -15.40 24.46 1.21
CA LYS A 160 -16.79 24.27 0.78
C LYS A 160 -17.44 25.65 0.72
N SER A 161 -17.09 26.44 -0.30
CA SER A 161 -17.95 27.54 -0.71
C SER A 161 -19.35 26.96 -0.82
N LYS A 162 -20.34 27.63 -0.21
CA LYS A 162 -21.75 27.25 -0.32
C LYS A 162 -22.04 27.16 -1.82
N GLN A 163 -21.99 25.96 -2.38
CA GLN A 163 -22.29 25.77 -3.78
C GLN A 163 -23.72 26.26 -3.91
N ARG A 164 -23.92 27.32 -4.71
CA ARG A 164 -25.28 27.69 -5.08
C ARG A 164 -25.93 26.41 -5.58
N PRO A 165 -27.19 26.13 -5.18
CA PRO A 165 -27.88 24.97 -5.69
C PRO A 165 -27.72 24.98 -7.22
N PRO A 166 -27.30 23.84 -7.81
CA PRO A 166 -27.06 23.77 -9.24
C PRO A 166 -28.30 24.29 -9.95
N ASP A 167 -28.09 25.29 -10.81
CA ASP A 167 -29.14 25.85 -11.64
C ASP A 167 -29.59 24.76 -12.63
N PHE A 168 -30.62 24.02 -12.24
CA PHE A 168 -31.08 22.84 -12.94
C PHE A 168 -31.56 23.20 -14.35
N ASP A 169 -32.16 24.37 -14.54
CA ASP A 169 -32.59 24.87 -15.84
C ASP A 169 -31.39 25.11 -16.75
N ARG A 170 -30.33 25.72 -16.21
CA ARG A 170 -29.08 25.91 -16.94
C ARG A 170 -28.41 24.58 -17.26
N ILE A 171 -28.34 23.64 -16.32
CA ILE A 171 -27.74 22.32 -16.57
C ILE A 171 -28.52 21.59 -17.64
N HIS A 172 -29.85 21.63 -17.59
CA HIS A 172 -30.71 21.04 -18.59
C HIS A 172 -30.47 21.67 -19.98
N SER A 173 -30.38 23.00 -20.05
CA SER A 173 -30.08 23.73 -21.30
C SER A 173 -28.72 23.36 -21.90
N LEU A 174 -27.71 23.10 -21.06
CA LEU A 174 -26.37 22.71 -21.49
C LEU A 174 -26.26 21.23 -21.84
N ALA A 175 -27.12 20.38 -21.26
CA ALA A 175 -27.21 18.96 -21.58
C ALA A 175 -27.88 18.72 -22.94
N MET A 176 -28.72 19.66 -23.39
CA MET A 176 -29.31 19.58 -24.73
C MET A 176 -28.24 19.76 -25.81
N PRO A 177 -28.20 18.88 -26.82
CA PRO A 177 -27.29 19.04 -27.93
C PRO A 177 -27.58 20.36 -28.64
N LYS A 178 -26.53 21.03 -29.12
CA LYS A 178 -26.70 22.26 -29.90
C LYS A 178 -27.50 21.96 -31.16
N MET A 179 -28.52 22.77 -31.42
CA MET A 179 -29.27 22.70 -32.67
C MET A 179 -28.33 22.98 -33.84
N LEU A 180 -28.23 22.02 -34.76
CA LEU A 180 -27.49 22.19 -36.00
C LEU A 180 -28.26 23.17 -36.90
N ALA A 181 -27.54 24.01 -37.63
CA ALA A 181 -28.15 24.87 -38.63
C ALA A 181 -28.83 24.01 -39.71
N THR A 182 -29.90 24.52 -40.33
CA THR A 182 -30.67 23.80 -41.37
C THR A 182 -29.81 23.38 -42.57
N ASN A 183 -28.75 24.13 -42.83
CA ASN A 183 -27.76 23.91 -43.88
C ASN A 183 -26.43 23.33 -43.36
N TYR A 184 -26.40 22.79 -42.13
CA TYR A 184 -25.19 22.18 -41.59
C TYR A 184 -24.93 20.81 -42.25
N THR A 185 -23.92 20.75 -43.10
CA THR A 185 -23.37 19.53 -43.68
C THR A 185 -22.09 19.14 -42.95
N TYR A 186 -22.01 17.90 -42.48
CA TYR A 186 -20.77 17.36 -41.91
C TYR A 186 -19.69 17.25 -43.02
N ASP A 187 -18.46 17.67 -42.73
CA ASP A 187 -17.32 17.57 -43.67
C ASP A 187 -17.05 16.13 -44.14
N LYS A 188 -17.51 15.14 -43.38
CA LYS A 188 -17.41 13.71 -43.65
C LYS A 188 -18.74 13.04 -43.34
N PRO A 189 -19.22 12.09 -44.16
CA PRO A 189 -20.36 11.28 -43.79
C PRO A 189 -20.05 10.57 -42.46
N CYS A 190 -20.95 10.68 -41.47
CA CYS A 190 -20.70 10.11 -40.13
C CYS A 190 -20.63 8.57 -40.15
N SER A 191 -21.16 7.95 -41.21
CA SER A 191 -21.07 6.53 -41.47
C SER A 191 -19.91 6.22 -42.42
N TRP A 192 -18.92 5.47 -41.95
CA TRP A 192 -18.06 4.72 -42.85
C TRP A 192 -18.93 3.77 -43.66
N VAL A 193 -18.86 3.82 -44.99
CA VAL A 193 -19.59 2.87 -45.83
C VAL A 193 -18.96 1.49 -45.63
N ILE A 194 -19.61 0.67 -44.82
CA ILE A 194 -19.19 -0.72 -44.57
C ILE A 194 -19.63 -1.55 -45.79
N SER A 195 -18.70 -2.31 -46.38
CA SER A 195 -19.01 -3.21 -47.49
C SER A 195 -19.93 -4.34 -47.04
N ASP A 196 -20.73 -4.88 -47.95
CA ASP A 196 -21.66 -5.97 -47.60
C ASP A 196 -20.93 -7.25 -47.19
N GLY A 197 -19.73 -7.48 -47.73
CA GLY A 197 -18.85 -8.57 -47.28
C GLY A 197 -18.44 -8.43 -45.81
N THR A 198 -18.24 -7.20 -45.32
CA THR A 198 -17.95 -6.94 -43.91
C THR A 198 -19.20 -7.05 -43.04
N LYS A 199 -20.38 -6.59 -43.52
CA LYS A 199 -21.66 -6.74 -42.79
C LYS A 199 -22.04 -8.22 -42.60
N ASN A 200 -21.76 -9.03 -43.61
CA ASN A 200 -22.11 -10.45 -43.65
C ASN A 200 -20.97 -11.36 -43.18
N ALA A 201 -19.85 -10.81 -42.71
CA ALA A 201 -18.71 -11.59 -42.26
C ALA A 201 -19.08 -12.39 -41.00
N MET A 202 -19.01 -13.72 -41.09
CA MET A 202 -19.23 -14.61 -39.95
C MET A 202 -17.90 -14.93 -39.26
N ALA A 203 -17.94 -14.99 -37.93
CA ALA A 203 -16.79 -15.37 -37.13
C ALA A 203 -16.35 -16.83 -37.43
N SER A 204 -15.04 -17.05 -37.57
CA SER A 204 -14.50 -18.41 -37.70
C SER A 204 -14.84 -19.27 -36.48
N LYS A 205 -14.95 -20.59 -36.68
CA LYS A 205 -15.15 -21.57 -35.59
C LYS A 205 -14.17 -21.36 -34.41
N ARG A 206 -12.93 -20.98 -34.71
CA ARG A 206 -11.91 -20.66 -33.69
C ARG A 206 -12.28 -19.42 -32.86
N ILE A 207 -12.76 -18.36 -33.51
CA ILE A 207 -13.18 -17.12 -32.84
C ILE A 207 -14.38 -17.42 -31.95
N LEU A 208 -15.36 -18.17 -32.45
CA LEU A 208 -16.52 -18.61 -31.66
C LEU A 208 -16.12 -19.46 -30.45
N TYR A 209 -15.14 -20.35 -30.60
CA TYR A 209 -14.61 -21.15 -29.51
C TYR A 209 -13.92 -20.28 -28.44
N LEU A 210 -13.06 -19.35 -28.86
CA LEU A 210 -12.34 -18.45 -27.95
C LEU A 210 -13.25 -17.42 -27.28
N ALA A 211 -14.36 -17.06 -27.93
CA ALA A 211 -15.36 -16.15 -27.37
C ALA A 211 -16.18 -16.78 -26.24
N LYS A 212 -16.13 -18.10 -26.06
CA LYS A 212 -16.79 -18.74 -24.90
C LYS A 212 -16.13 -18.22 -23.62
N PRO A 213 -16.91 -17.76 -22.63
CA PRO A 213 -16.36 -17.31 -21.36
C PRO A 213 -15.64 -18.48 -20.69
N LYS A 214 -14.49 -18.19 -20.07
CA LYS A 214 -13.77 -19.18 -19.28
C LYS A 214 -14.55 -19.40 -17.98
N GLU A 215 -15.15 -20.59 -17.83
CA GLU A 215 -15.75 -21.02 -16.58
C GLU A 215 -14.67 -21.06 -15.48
N ARG A 216 -14.88 -20.27 -14.42
CA ARG A 216 -14.11 -20.34 -13.19
C ARG A 216 -14.99 -21.00 -12.15
N LYS A 217 -14.50 -22.05 -11.51
CA LYS A 217 -15.14 -22.60 -10.32
C LYS A 217 -14.94 -21.63 -9.17
N ASP A 218 -15.99 -21.29 -8.45
CA ASP A 218 -15.87 -20.47 -7.25
C ASP A 218 -15.06 -21.25 -6.20
N CYS A 219 -14.21 -20.55 -5.46
CA CYS A 219 -13.34 -21.16 -4.44
C CYS A 219 -14.10 -21.88 -3.31
N ASN A 220 -15.42 -21.65 -3.22
CA ASN A 220 -16.30 -22.21 -2.20
C ASN A 220 -17.33 -23.20 -2.77
N GLU A 221 -17.23 -23.61 -4.04
CA GLU A 221 -18.08 -24.66 -4.59
C GLU A 221 -17.88 -25.97 -3.80
N GLY A 222 -18.87 -26.35 -2.99
CA GLY A 222 -18.86 -27.56 -2.17
C GLY A 222 -18.38 -27.38 -0.72
N HIS A 223 -18.17 -26.14 -0.24
CA HIS A 223 -17.88 -25.89 1.17
C HIS A 223 -19.17 -25.78 1.99
N ASP A 224 -19.36 -26.69 2.95
CA ASP A 224 -20.43 -26.58 3.94
C ASP A 224 -20.01 -25.59 5.04
N PRO A 225 -20.70 -24.43 5.18
CA PRO A 225 -20.33 -23.39 6.14
C PRO A 225 -20.44 -23.84 7.61
N TYR A 226 -21.12 -24.95 7.89
CA TYR A 226 -21.27 -25.49 9.23
C TYR A 226 -20.33 -26.66 9.53
N CYS A 227 -19.48 -27.03 8.58
CA CYS A 227 -18.53 -28.12 8.77
C CYS A 227 -17.36 -27.66 9.64
N ILE A 228 -17.33 -28.12 10.90
CA ILE A 228 -16.23 -27.87 11.83
C ILE A 228 -15.16 -28.94 11.58
N SER A 229 -13.90 -28.51 11.46
CA SER A 229 -12.79 -29.45 11.28
C SER A 229 -12.59 -30.30 12.54
N VAL A 230 -12.20 -31.57 12.35
CA VAL A 230 -11.93 -32.49 13.48
C VAL A 230 -10.83 -31.96 14.39
N ALA A 231 -9.86 -31.21 13.83
CA ALA A 231 -8.81 -30.55 14.60
C ALA A 231 -9.37 -29.45 15.52
N ALA A 232 -10.35 -28.66 15.05
CA ALA A 232 -11.00 -27.64 15.86
C ALA A 232 -11.86 -28.25 16.98
N LEU A 233 -12.55 -29.37 16.72
CA LEU A 233 -13.31 -30.09 17.76
C LEU A 233 -12.42 -30.68 18.86
N ARG A 234 -11.18 -31.05 18.51
CA ARG A 234 -10.20 -31.63 19.44
C ARG A 234 -9.25 -30.59 20.04
N ALA A 235 -9.39 -29.32 19.68
CA ALA A 235 -8.52 -28.27 20.18
C ALA A 235 -8.86 -27.95 21.63
N GLU A 236 -7.90 -28.17 22.53
CA GLU A 236 -8.01 -27.76 23.92
C GLU A 236 -7.41 -26.36 24.10
N PRO A 237 -8.06 -25.47 24.88
CA PRO A 237 -7.55 -24.12 25.10
C PRO A 237 -6.31 -24.13 26.01
N SER A 238 -5.40 -23.18 25.79
CA SER A 238 -4.18 -23.05 26.60
C SER A 238 -4.50 -22.64 28.06
N PRO A 239 -3.63 -22.98 29.03
CA PRO A 239 -3.82 -22.60 30.44
C PRO A 239 -4.11 -21.11 30.65
N ARG A 240 -3.44 -20.25 29.88
CA ARG A 240 -3.63 -18.80 29.92
C ARG A 240 -5.05 -18.36 29.54
N VAL A 241 -5.71 -19.07 28.62
CA VAL A 241 -7.09 -18.79 28.21
C VAL A 241 -8.05 -19.11 29.35
N TYR A 242 -7.81 -20.18 30.09
CA TYR A 242 -8.59 -20.49 31.30
C TYR A 242 -8.46 -19.38 32.36
N GLU A 243 -7.25 -18.87 32.59
CA GLU A 243 -7.03 -17.76 33.52
C GLU A 243 -7.79 -16.49 33.11
N LEU A 244 -7.77 -16.17 31.82
CA LEU A 244 -8.44 -14.99 31.28
C LEU A 244 -9.97 -15.12 31.26
N ALA A 245 -10.49 -16.34 31.17
CA ALA A 245 -11.92 -16.62 31.21
C ALA A 245 -12.52 -16.40 32.61
N ILE A 246 -11.70 -16.27 33.65
CA ILE A 246 -12.16 -15.96 35.01
C ILE A 246 -12.67 -14.50 35.03
N PRO A 247 -13.97 -14.27 35.30
CA PRO A 247 -14.51 -12.92 35.32
C PRO A 247 -13.96 -12.13 36.51
N LYS A 248 -13.53 -10.89 36.26
CA LYS A 248 -13.11 -9.98 37.32
C LYS A 248 -14.32 -9.54 38.14
N ARG A 249 -14.32 -9.84 39.44
CA ARG A 249 -15.34 -9.32 40.37
C ARG A 249 -15.07 -7.83 40.58
N VAL A 250 -15.95 -6.98 40.07
CA VAL A 250 -15.93 -5.54 40.33
C VAL A 250 -16.74 -5.29 41.60
N ALA A 251 -16.08 -4.90 42.68
CA ALA A 251 -16.77 -4.44 43.88
C ALA A 251 -17.39 -3.07 43.57
N THR A 252 -18.72 -3.00 43.54
CA THR A 252 -19.46 -1.75 43.54
C THR A 252 -19.19 -1.04 44.86
N LYS A 253 -18.57 0.14 44.82
CA LYS A 253 -18.43 1.00 46.00
C LYS A 253 -19.82 1.47 46.41
N ILE A 254 -20.23 1.10 47.61
CA ILE A 254 -21.41 1.61 48.32
C ILE A 254 -21.05 2.97 48.91
#